data_AF-T1C8Z2-F1
#
_entry.id   AF-T1C8Z2-F1
#
_cell.length_a   1.000
_cell.length_b   1.000
_cell.length_c   1.000
_cell.angle_alpha   90.00
_cell.angle_beta   90.00
_cell.angle_gamma   90.00
#
_symmetry.space_group_name_H-M   'P 1'
#
loop_
_entity.id
_entity.type
_entity.pdbx_description
1 polymer ?
#
loop_
_entity_poly.entity_id
_entity_poly.type
_entity_poly.pdbx_seq_one_letter_code
_entity_poly.pdbx_strand_id
1 'polypeptide(L)' 'LDPRDLEGRDLEAYVNTACPRIALDDRALYGRPLLTPPEFLMALGELPLTPYRFDTYH' A
#
# COMPACT_ATOMS: atom_id res chain seq x y z
N LEU A 1 5.70 0.95 -10.91
CA LEU A 1 6.38 1.44 -9.71
C LEU A 1 7.55 0.50 -9.47
N ASP A 2 8.79 0.95 -9.64
CA ASP A 2 9.96 0.11 -9.37
C ASP A 2 10.44 0.36 -7.93
N PRO A 3 10.79 -0.66 -7.14
CA PRO A 3 11.33 -0.47 -5.80
C PRO A 3 12.54 0.49 -5.73
N ARG A 4 13.37 0.51 -6.80
CA ARG A 4 14.55 1.38 -6.89
C ARG A 4 14.20 2.85 -6.93
N ASP A 5 13.00 3.22 -7.40
CA ASP A 5 12.52 4.60 -7.44
C ASP A 5 12.27 5.18 -6.02
N LEU A 6 12.22 4.29 -5.02
CA LEU A 6 11.93 4.60 -3.63
C LEU A 6 13.17 4.52 -2.73
N GLU A 7 14.28 3.96 -3.22
CA GLU A 7 15.55 3.87 -2.49
C GLU A 7 16.10 5.26 -2.14
N GLY A 8 16.62 5.41 -0.92
CA GLY A 8 17.19 6.66 -0.42
C GLY A 8 16.15 7.71 0.00
N ARG A 9 14.85 7.43 -0.09
CA ARG A 9 13.81 8.29 0.50
C ARG A 9 13.66 7.99 1.99
N ASP A 10 13.68 9.04 2.81
CA ASP A 10 13.45 8.92 4.26
C ASP A 10 11.94 8.92 4.56
N LEU A 11 11.26 7.86 4.12
CA LEU A 11 9.83 7.65 4.34
C LEU A 11 9.61 6.30 5.02
N GLU A 12 8.69 6.28 5.98
CA GLU A 12 8.40 5.09 6.79
C GLU A 12 7.44 4.11 6.09
N ALA A 13 6.62 4.62 5.17
CA ALA A 13 5.63 3.85 4.42
C ALA A 13 5.26 4.57 3.10
N TYR A 14 4.60 3.83 2.22
CA TYR A 14 4.07 4.30 0.94
C TYR A 14 2.62 3.86 0.76
N VAL A 15 1.84 4.62 0.00
CA VAL A 15 0.49 4.26 -0.43
C VAL A 15 0.48 4.16 -1.95
N ASN A 16 0.11 3.00 -2.48
CA ASN A 16 -0.01 2.76 -3.91
C ASN A 16 -1.44 3.07 -4.36
N THR A 17 -1.60 4.12 -5.16
CA THR A 17 -2.88 4.49 -5.79
C THR A 17 -3.02 3.99 -7.23
N ALA A 18 -2.03 3.23 -7.71
CA ALA A 18 -2.01 2.59 -9.02
C ALA A 18 -2.47 1.12 -8.90
N CYS A 19 -2.04 0.26 -9.84
CA CYS A 19 -2.46 -1.15 -9.89
C CYS A 19 -2.36 -1.83 -8.51
N PRO A 20 -3.45 -2.45 -7.99
CA PRO A 20 -3.48 -2.90 -6.61
C PRO A 20 -2.60 -4.13 -6.40
N ARG A 21 -2.34 -4.90 -7.47
CA ARG A 21 -1.38 -6.01 -7.49
C ARG A 21 0.00 -5.62 -6.97
N ILE A 22 0.43 -4.37 -7.14
CA ILE A 22 1.77 -3.96 -6.66
C ILE A 22 1.82 -3.97 -5.12
N ALA A 23 0.77 -3.46 -4.47
CA ALA A 23 0.69 -3.44 -3.01
C ALA A 23 0.31 -4.80 -2.40
N LEU A 24 -0.38 -5.65 -3.16
CA LEU A 24 -0.84 -6.96 -2.69
C LEU A 24 0.15 -8.10 -3.01
N ASP A 25 0.58 -8.22 -4.27
CA ASP A 25 1.40 -9.33 -4.76
C ASP A 25 2.89 -9.02 -4.68
N ASP A 26 3.30 -7.81 -5.08
CA ASP A 26 4.71 -7.42 -5.19
C ASP A 26 5.26 -6.80 -3.88
N ARG A 27 4.46 -6.79 -2.81
CA ARG A 27 4.78 -6.15 -1.52
C ARG A 27 6.16 -6.53 -0.98
N ALA A 28 6.55 -7.80 -1.14
CA ALA A 28 7.82 -8.34 -0.64
C ALA A 28 9.07 -7.73 -1.30
N LEU A 29 8.92 -7.09 -2.47
CA LEU A 29 10.00 -6.40 -3.17
C LEU A 29 10.34 -5.03 -2.56
N TYR A 30 9.49 -4.53 -1.64
CA TYR A 30 9.62 -3.19 -1.06
C TYR A 30 10.10 -3.25 0.40
N GLY A 31 11.20 -2.56 0.70
CA GLY A 31 11.82 -2.51 2.04
C GLY A 31 11.03 -1.76 3.11
N ARG A 32 9.96 -1.05 2.73
CA ARG A 32 9.05 -0.32 3.64
C ARG A 32 7.59 -0.74 3.38
N PRO A 33 6.69 -0.63 4.37
CA PRO A 33 5.23 -0.70 4.18
C PRO A 33 4.75 -0.06 2.88
N LEU A 34 4.08 -0.85 2.04
CA LEU A 34 3.36 -0.39 0.85
C LEU A 34 1.90 -0.78 1.04
N LEU A 35 1.05 0.22 1.20
CA LEU A 35 -0.37 0.06 1.51
C LEU A 35 -1.21 0.34 0.27
N THR A 36 -2.37 -0.28 0.18
CA THR A 36 -3.46 0.16 -0.68
C THR A 36 -4.20 1.36 -0.05
N PRO A 37 -5.01 2.11 -0.81
CA PRO A 37 -5.82 3.19 -0.25
C PRO A 37 -6.76 2.77 0.89
N PRO A 38 -7.51 1.64 0.81
CA PRO A 38 -8.33 1.20 1.94
C PRO A 38 -7.50 0.84 3.17
N GLU A 39 -6.34 0.18 3.00
CA GLU A 39 -5.45 -0.13 4.13
C GLU A 39 -4.91 1.14 4.80
N PHE A 40 -4.59 2.17 4.02
CA PHE A 40 -4.16 3.45 4.58
C PHE A 40 -5.27 4.11 5.41
N LEU A 41 -6.51 4.12 4.91
CA LEU A 41 -7.66 4.65 5.66
C LEU A 41 -7.94 3.83 6.92
N MET A 42 -7.75 2.51 6.88
CA MET A 42 -7.84 1.67 8.07
C MET A 42 -6.76 2.01 9.09
N ALA A 43 -5.53 2.26 8.65
CA ALA A 43 -4.41 2.67 9.53
C ALA A 43 -4.66 4.03 10.19
N LEU A 44 -5.37 4.94 9.52
CA LEU A 44 -5.81 6.22 10.10
C LEU A 44 -7.02 6.11 11.02
N GLY A 45 -7.70 4.96 11.06
CA GLY A 45 -8.95 4.77 11.80
C GLY A 45 -10.20 5.30 11.09
N GLU A 46 -10.07 5.70 9.82
CA GLU A 46 -11.18 6.19 8.97
C GLU A 46 -12.02 5.05 8.40
N LEU A 47 -11.46 3.83 8.34
CA LEU A 47 -12.18 2.61 7.99
C LEU A 47 -11.98 1.52 9.08
N PRO A 48 -12.99 0.68 9.34
CA PRO A 48 -12.84 -0.44 10.26
C PRO A 48 -11.90 -1.51 9.68
N LEU A 49 -11.07 -2.11 10.53
CA LEU A 49 -10.17 -3.21 10.15
C LEU A 49 -10.92 -4.46 9.68
N THR A 50 -12.14 -4.66 10.19
CA THR A 50 -12.97 -5.83 9.88
C THR A 50 -14.35 -5.38 9.38
N PRO A 51 -14.82 -5.89 8.22
CA PRO A 51 -14.12 -6.83 7.35
C PRO A 51 -13.02 -6.14 6.54
N TYR A 52 -11.94 -6.86 6.22
CA TYR A 52 -10.91 -6.37 5.31
C TYR A 52 -11.50 -6.02 3.94
N ARG A 53 -10.96 -4.99 3.30
CA ARG A 53 -11.42 -4.45 2.00
C ARG A 53 -10.26 -4.54 1.02
N PHE A 54 -10.43 -5.33 -0.03
CA PHE A 54 -9.49 -5.36 -1.13
C PHE A 54 -9.65 -4.13 -2.01
N ASP A 55 -8.53 -3.61 -2.49
CA ASP A 55 -8.51 -2.57 -3.51
C ASP A 55 -8.82 -3.19 -4.88
N THR A 56 -9.98 -2.86 -5.45
CA THR A 56 -10.47 -3.42 -6.71
C THR A 56 -10.91 -2.31 -7.66
N TYR A 57 -10.55 -2.45 -8.94
CA TYR A 57 -11.07 -1.59 -10.01
C TYR A 57 -12.34 -2.24 -10.59
N HIS A 58 -13.44 -1.48 -10.65
CA HIS A 58 -14.68 -1.85 -11.32
C HIS A 58 -14.70 -1.34 -12.76
#